data_AF-A0A1I7LXR6-F1
#
_entry.id   AF-A0A1I7LXR6-F1
#
_cell.length_a   1.000
_cell.length_b   1.000
_cell.length_c   1.000
_cell.angle_alpha   90.00
_cell.angle_beta   90.00
_cell.angle_gamma   90.00
#
_symmetry.space_group_name_H-M   'P 1'
#
loop_
_entity.id
_entity.type
_entity.pdbx_description
1 polymer ?
#
loop_
_entity_poly.entity_id
_entity_poly.type
_entity_poly.pdbx_seq_one_letter_code
_entity_poly.pdbx_strand_id
1 'polypeptide(L)' 'MSRPAPHPDNQARTFEALAAAMAEAATYASVASDLAAIGDARGAAYAVRACSACLLTSAELVQLVKPPARPKTGEAA' A
#
# COMPACT_ATOMS: atom_id res chain seq x y z
N MET A 1 -13.45 22.24 -7.21
CA MET A 1 -12.21 22.83 -6.66
C MET A 1 -11.06 21.90 -7.01
N SER A 2 -10.16 22.28 -7.93
CA SER A 2 -8.98 21.46 -8.23
C SER A 2 -8.09 21.40 -7.00
N ARG A 3 -7.82 20.20 -6.49
CA ARG A 3 -6.80 19.98 -5.46
C ARG A 3 -5.45 20.42 -6.06
N PRO A 4 -4.69 21.31 -5.41
CA PRO A 4 -3.37 21.69 -5.91
C PRO A 4 -2.51 20.44 -6.05
N ALA A 5 -1.70 20.39 -7.12
CA ALA A 5 -0.80 19.27 -7.35
C ALA A 5 0.09 19.06 -6.11
N PRO A 6 0.27 17.82 -5.64
CA PRO A 6 1.07 17.56 -4.46
C PRO A 6 2.51 18.07 -4.68
N HIS A 7 3.03 18.83 -3.72
CA HIS A 7 4.42 19.30 -3.73
C HIS A 7 5.38 18.11 -3.89
N PRO A 8 6.46 18.20 -4.69
CA PRO A 8 7.38 17.09 -4.95
C PRO A 8 7.93 16.42 -3.68
N ASP A 9 8.22 17.20 -2.63
CA ASP A 9 8.65 16.66 -1.33
C ASP A 9 7.60 15.76 -0.65
N ASN A 10 6.31 16.06 -0.84
CA ASN A 10 5.23 15.22 -0.34
C ASN A 10 5.14 13.91 -1.12
N GLN A 11 5.47 13.93 -2.40
CA GLN A 11 5.47 12.74 -3.23
C GLN A 11 6.59 11.78 -2.81
N ALA A 12 7.81 12.27 -2.59
CA ALA A 12 8.93 11.45 -2.08
C ALA A 12 8.59 10.80 -0.74
N ARG A 13 8.05 11.58 0.22
CA ARG A 13 7.61 11.07 1.52
C ARG A 13 6.49 10.02 1.40
N THR A 14 5.58 10.18 0.43
CA THR A 14 4.50 9.21 0.20
C THR A 14 5.06 7.88 -0.34
N PHE A 15 6.06 7.93 -1.23
CA PHE A 15 6.76 6.73 -1.70
C PHE A 15 7.53 6.03 -0.58
N GLU A 16 8.20 6.78 0.29
CA GLU A 16 8.89 6.21 1.47
C GLU A 16 7.89 5.54 2.42
N ALA A 17 6.77 6.20 2.73
CA ALA A 17 5.71 5.63 3.56
C ALA A 17 5.10 4.37 2.94
N LEU A 18 4.87 4.37 1.61
CA LEU A 18 4.38 3.20 0.89
C LEU A 18 5.37 2.04 0.97
N ALA A 19 6.66 2.31 0.76
CA ALA A 19 7.70 1.30 0.85
C ALA A 19 7.78 0.68 2.27
N ALA A 20 7.69 1.51 3.32
CA ALA A 20 7.67 1.06 4.70
C ALA A 20 6.46 0.16 4.99
N ALA A 21 5.24 0.60 4.60
CA ALA A 21 4.02 -0.18 4.80
C ALA A 21 4.05 -1.54 4.08
N MET A 22 4.62 -1.59 2.86
CA MET A 22 4.80 -2.84 2.12
C MET A 22 5.84 -3.76 2.76
N ALA A 23 6.93 -3.22 3.32
CA ALA A 23 7.93 -4.01 4.03
C ALA A 23 7.34 -4.65 5.31
N GLU A 24 6.50 -3.93 6.04
CA GLU A 24 5.75 -4.47 7.17
C GLU A 24 4.76 -5.56 6.72
N ALA A 25 4.02 -5.31 5.63
CA ALA A 25 3.10 -6.30 5.08
C ALA A 25 3.82 -7.62 4.71
N ALA A 26 4.99 -7.53 4.07
CA ALA A 26 5.82 -8.68 3.74
C ALA A 26 6.28 -9.45 5.00
N THR A 27 6.64 -8.72 6.06
CA THR A 27 7.02 -9.31 7.35
C THR A 27 5.86 -10.11 7.95
N TYR A 28 4.67 -9.51 8.04
CA TYR A 28 3.49 -10.21 8.58
C TYR A 28 3.05 -11.38 7.68
N ALA A 29 3.19 -11.27 6.37
CA ALA A 29 2.91 -12.37 5.44
C ALA A 29 3.85 -13.56 5.68
N SER A 30 5.16 -13.32 5.85
CA SER A 30 6.12 -14.36 6.18
C SER A 30 5.77 -15.04 7.51
N VAL A 31 5.53 -14.24 8.56
CA VAL A 31 5.14 -14.77 9.88
C VAL A 31 3.85 -15.57 9.82
N ALA A 32 2.85 -15.13 9.05
CA ALA A 32 1.61 -15.87 8.87
C ALA A 32 1.85 -17.24 8.22
N SER A 33 2.76 -17.32 7.23
CA SER A 33 3.15 -18.57 6.60
C SER A 33 3.82 -19.53 7.60
N ASP A 34 4.76 -19.02 8.40
CA ASP A 34 5.49 -19.82 9.39
C ASP A 34 4.54 -20.37 10.47
N LEU A 35 3.61 -19.54 10.96
CA LEU A 35 2.60 -19.93 11.94
C LEU A 35 1.59 -20.94 11.37
N ALA A 36 1.21 -20.77 10.11
CA ALA A 36 0.37 -21.74 9.42
C ALA A 36 1.07 -23.09 9.26
N ALA A 37 2.37 -23.10 8.97
CA ALA A 37 3.17 -24.32 8.80
C ALA A 37 3.26 -25.15 10.09
N ILE A 38 3.26 -24.51 11.26
CA ILE A 38 3.27 -25.21 12.56
C ILE A 38 1.86 -25.44 13.14
N GLY A 39 0.81 -25.06 12.41
CA GLY A 39 -0.58 -25.25 12.84
C GLY A 39 -1.09 -24.28 13.90
N ASP A 40 -0.40 -23.16 14.15
CA ASP A 40 -0.90 -22.11 15.05
C ASP A 40 -1.96 -21.25 14.37
N ALA A 41 -3.20 -21.73 14.43
CA ALA A 41 -4.34 -21.05 13.81
C ALA A 41 -4.59 -19.64 14.37
N ARG A 42 -4.36 -19.42 15.67
CA ARG A 42 -4.62 -18.10 16.31
C ARG A 42 -3.55 -17.10 15.91
N GLY A 43 -2.29 -17.52 15.94
CA GLY A 43 -1.17 -16.72 15.49
C GLY A 43 -1.29 -16.35 14.02
N ALA A 44 -1.56 -17.34 13.15
CA ALA A 44 -1.76 -17.11 11.73
C ALA A 44 -2.92 -16.12 11.45
N ALA A 45 -4.07 -16.30 12.12
CA ALA A 45 -5.22 -15.39 11.97
C ALA A 45 -4.92 -13.96 12.45
N TYR A 46 -4.07 -13.78 13.45
CA TYR A 46 -3.60 -12.46 13.86
C TYR A 46 -2.66 -11.85 12.82
N ALA A 47 -1.63 -12.59 12.40
CA ALA A 47 -0.65 -12.11 11.43
C ALA A 47 -1.30 -11.72 10.09
N VAL A 48 -2.27 -12.51 9.60
CA VAL A 48 -3.04 -12.18 8.39
C VAL A 48 -3.84 -10.88 8.56
N ARG A 49 -4.44 -10.64 9.74
CA ARG A 49 -5.16 -9.39 10.01
C ARG A 49 -4.23 -8.17 10.04
N ALA A 50 -3.06 -8.31 10.66
CA ALA A 50 -2.05 -7.26 10.67
C ALA A 50 -1.54 -6.96 9.23
N CYS A 51 -1.24 -8.01 8.46
CA CYS A 51 -0.86 -7.88 7.05
C CYS A 51 -1.93 -7.16 6.23
N SER A 52 -3.21 -7.52 6.41
CA SER A 52 -4.34 -6.86 5.75
C SER A 52 -4.38 -5.36 6.05
N ALA A 53 -4.17 -4.95 7.31
CA ALA A 53 -4.11 -3.54 7.67
C ALA A 53 -3.00 -2.79 6.92
N CYS A 54 -1.78 -3.35 6.86
CA CYS A 54 -0.66 -2.77 6.10
C CYS A 54 -0.98 -2.65 4.60
N LEU A 55 -1.65 -3.66 4.02
CA LEU A 55 -2.06 -3.63 2.61
C LEU A 55 -3.14 -2.58 2.35
N LEU A 56 -4.09 -2.40 3.27
CA LEU A 56 -5.11 -1.35 3.16
C LEU A 56 -4.48 0.04 3.23
N THR A 57 -3.56 0.28 4.17
CA THR A 57 -2.77 1.52 4.23
C THR A 57 -1.99 1.75 2.94
N SER A 58 -1.35 0.72 2.41
CA SER A 58 -0.63 0.79 1.14
C SER A 58 -1.54 1.12 -0.04
N ALA A 59 -2.77 0.57 -0.06
CA ALA A 59 -3.78 0.86 -1.07
C ALA A 59 -4.30 2.31 -1.00
N GLU A 60 -4.31 2.94 0.16
CA GLU A 60 -4.62 4.36 0.29
C GLU A 60 -3.45 5.23 -0.22
N LEU A 61 -2.22 4.91 0.20
CA LEU A 61 -1.02 5.63 -0.21
C LEU A 61 -0.78 5.55 -1.72
N VAL A 62 -1.06 4.41 -2.36
CA VAL A 62 -0.85 4.26 -3.81
C VAL A 62 -1.76 5.20 -4.61
N GLN A 63 -2.96 5.55 -4.11
CA GLN A 63 -3.84 6.51 -4.79
C GLN A 63 -3.25 7.92 -4.84
N LEU A 64 -2.36 8.26 -3.89
CA LEU A 64 -1.71 9.57 -3.82
C LEU A 64 -0.53 9.69 -4.79
N VAL A 65 0.09 8.57 -5.17
CA VAL A 65 1.22 8.53 -6.12
C VAL A 65 0.81 8.06 -7.52
N LYS A 66 -0.43 7.59 -7.70
CA LYS A 66 -0.94 7.12 -8.98
C LYS A 66 -0.86 8.25 -10.03
N PRO A 67 -0.24 8.00 -11.20
CA PRO A 67 -0.23 8.98 -12.27
C PRO A 67 -1.66 9.34 -12.70
N PRO A 68 -1.93 10.60 -13.07
CA PRO A 68 -3.22 10.96 -13.65
C PRO A 68 -3.48 10.11 -14.90
N ALA A 69 -4.74 9.74 -15.13
CA ALA A 69 -5.13 9.01 -16.32
C ALA A 69 -4.67 9.79 -17.56
N ARG A 70 -3.93 9.12 -18.45
CA ARG A 70 -3.47 9.74 -19.70
C ARG A 70 -4.72 10.16 -20.49
N PRO A 71 -4.83 11.43 -20.93
CA PRO A 71 -5.96 11.84 -21.75
C PRO A 71 -5.98 10.98 -23.01
N LYS A 72 -7.18 10.50 -23.40
CA LYS A 72 -7.35 9.78 -24.66
C LYS A 72 -6.95 10.72 -25.78
N THR A 73 -5.96 10.33 -26.58
CA THR A 73 -5.54 11.05 -27.76
C THR A 73 -6.74 11.21 -28.68
N GLY A 74 -7.34 12.41 -28.74
CA GLY A 74 -8.49 12.67 -29.61
C GLY A 74 -9.46 13.75 -29.14
N GLU A 75 -9.50 14.10 -27.86
CA GLU A 75 -10.33 15.21 -27.37
C GLU A 75 -9.50 16.49 -27.36
N ALA A 76 -9.27 17.03 -28.56
CA ALA A 76 -8.66 18.33 -28.78
C ALA A 76 -9.76 19.34 -29.16
N ALA A 77 -9.71 20.47 -28.44
CA ALA A 77 -10.44 21.74 -28.60
C ALA A 77 -11.87 21.81 -28.05
#